data_AF-A0A515EVF5-F1
#
_entry.id   AF-A0A515EVF5-F1
#
_cell.length_a   1.000
_cell.length_b   1.000
_cell.length_c   1.000
_cell.angle_alpha   90.00
_cell.angle_beta   90.00
_cell.angle_gamma   90.00
#
_symmetry.space_group_name_H-M   'P 1'
#
loop_
_entity.id
_entity.type
_entity.pdbx_description
1 polymer ?
#
loop_
_entity_poly.entity_id
_entity_poly.type
_entity_poly.pdbx_seq_one_letter_code
_entity_poly.pdbx_strand_id
1 'polypeptide(L)'
;MAQQVEAGASCAQALNAAAHAPVRFVPQAELPAGVAYEQHIFDTGCVPTRDGLHDFFNGLCWMRFPATKTRLNQLQAAQIAHSGIQPVRGPARDGLTVFDENAAFLQAPDALWDALCAKDWRRVFVAQRDLWQEAYLVLFGHALLEKLVCPRKPITAHVYRAQAATNLIADVDAWMAADLSAEKLASKPFAHLPVLGVPGWWSGNTDSAFYDDPSVFRAPRAVA
;
A
#
# COMPACT_ATOMS: atom_id res chain seq x y z
N MET A 1 -18.68 -10.10 -3.46
CA MET A 1 -17.36 -10.56 -3.96
C MET A 1 -16.82 -11.73 -3.14
N ALA A 2 -16.43 -11.55 -1.86
CA ALA A 2 -15.87 -12.65 -1.05
C ALA A 2 -16.74 -13.93 -1.01
N GLN A 3 -18.05 -13.78 -0.76
CA GLN A 3 -19.00 -14.90 -0.80
C GLN A 3 -19.04 -15.64 -2.15
N GLN A 4 -18.79 -14.96 -3.27
CA GLN A 4 -18.75 -15.61 -4.58
C GLN A 4 -17.48 -16.46 -4.73
N VAL A 5 -16.36 -15.98 -4.20
CA VAL A 5 -15.10 -16.76 -4.16
C VAL A 5 -15.26 -17.98 -3.27
N GLU A 6 -15.88 -17.83 -2.09
CA GLU A 6 -16.19 -18.96 -1.21
C GLU A 6 -17.17 -19.97 -1.86
N ALA A 7 -18.06 -19.49 -2.73
CA ALA A 7 -18.95 -20.33 -3.52
C ALA A 7 -18.28 -20.96 -4.76
N GLY A 8 -16.96 -20.80 -4.94
CA GLY A 8 -16.17 -21.46 -5.98
C GLY A 8 -15.91 -20.62 -7.25
N ALA A 9 -16.30 -19.35 -7.28
CA ALA A 9 -15.86 -18.45 -8.35
C ALA A 9 -14.36 -18.12 -8.19
N SER A 10 -13.64 -17.94 -9.30
CA SER A 10 -12.27 -17.42 -9.24
C SER A 10 -12.27 -15.96 -8.76
N CYS A 11 -11.13 -15.49 -8.25
CA CYS A 11 -10.96 -14.10 -7.87
C CYS A 11 -11.25 -13.17 -9.06
N ALA A 12 -10.77 -13.53 -10.26
CA ALA A 12 -11.03 -12.75 -11.48
C ALA A 12 -12.53 -12.67 -11.81
N GLN A 13 -13.28 -13.76 -11.69
CA GLN A 13 -14.72 -13.78 -11.92
C GLN A 13 -15.47 -12.90 -10.91
N ALA A 14 -15.17 -13.07 -9.62
CA ALA A 14 -15.84 -12.33 -8.56
C ALA A 14 -15.54 -10.82 -8.62
N LEU A 15 -14.30 -10.44 -8.98
CA LEU A 15 -13.91 -9.05 -9.14
C LEU A 15 -14.56 -8.40 -10.37
N ASN A 16 -14.58 -9.09 -11.52
CA ASN A 16 -15.23 -8.57 -12.72
C ASN A 16 -16.75 -8.42 -12.54
N ALA A 17 -17.40 -9.33 -11.81
CA ALA A 17 -18.84 -9.26 -11.56
C ALA A 17 -19.27 -8.00 -10.78
N ALA A 18 -18.37 -7.40 -10.00
CA ALA A 18 -18.63 -6.15 -9.31
C ALA A 18 -18.59 -4.92 -10.24
N ALA A 19 -17.90 -5.00 -11.38
CA ALA A 19 -17.83 -3.96 -12.41
C ALA A 19 -17.43 -2.56 -11.87
N HIS A 20 -16.46 -2.51 -10.96
CA HIS A 20 -16.01 -1.27 -10.30
C HIS A 20 -14.56 -0.87 -10.61
N ALA A 21 -13.82 -1.69 -11.35
CA ALA A 21 -12.43 -1.39 -11.73
C ALA A 21 -12.36 -0.88 -13.18
N PRO A 22 -11.40 0.00 -13.52
CA PRO A 22 -11.16 0.46 -14.89
C PRO A 22 -10.42 -0.58 -15.76
N VAL A 23 -10.22 -1.79 -15.22
CA VAL A 23 -9.45 -2.89 -15.81
C VAL A 23 -10.28 -4.17 -15.77
N ARG A 24 -9.90 -5.13 -16.60
CA ARG A 24 -10.50 -6.47 -16.60
C ARG A 24 -9.59 -7.45 -15.87
N PHE A 25 -10.10 -8.19 -14.91
CA PHE A 25 -9.33 -9.25 -14.24
C PHE A 25 -9.36 -10.51 -15.11
N VAL A 26 -8.20 -11.11 -15.36
CA VAL A 26 -8.08 -12.33 -16.18
C VAL A 26 -7.32 -13.41 -15.43
N PRO A 27 -7.54 -14.71 -15.71
CA PRO A 27 -6.71 -15.78 -15.17
C PRO A 27 -5.22 -15.53 -15.43
N GLN A 28 -4.38 -15.88 -14.45
CA GLN A 28 -2.91 -15.76 -14.57
C GLN A 28 -2.32 -16.40 -15.85
N ALA A 29 -2.97 -17.45 -16.38
CA ALA A 29 -2.56 -18.14 -17.60
C ALA A 29 -2.68 -17.27 -18.88
N GLU A 30 -3.41 -16.15 -18.84
CA GLU A 30 -3.49 -15.21 -19.96
C GLU A 30 -2.26 -14.28 -20.06
N LEU A 31 -1.39 -14.25 -19.05
CA LEU A 31 -0.11 -13.54 -19.13
C LEU A 31 0.88 -14.35 -20.01
N PRO A 32 1.31 -13.84 -21.18
CA PRO A 32 2.22 -14.59 -22.04
C PRO A 32 3.60 -14.77 -21.40
N ALA A 33 4.23 -15.92 -21.67
CA ALA A 33 5.57 -16.21 -21.18
C ALA A 33 6.57 -15.14 -21.68
N GLY A 34 7.40 -14.62 -20.76
CA GLY A 34 8.40 -13.59 -21.07
C GLY A 34 7.88 -12.16 -21.08
N VAL A 35 6.57 -11.94 -20.92
CA VAL A 35 5.99 -10.59 -20.78
C VAL A 35 5.96 -10.18 -19.30
N ALA A 36 6.44 -8.97 -19.00
CA ALA A 36 6.35 -8.43 -17.65
C ALA A 36 4.89 -8.15 -17.25
N TYR A 37 4.54 -8.47 -16.00
CA TYR A 37 3.19 -8.31 -15.45
C TYR A 37 2.63 -6.89 -15.65
N GLU A 38 3.40 -5.88 -15.26
CA GLU A 38 2.99 -4.48 -15.34
C GLU A 38 2.90 -3.99 -16.80
N GLN A 39 3.76 -4.51 -17.68
CA GLN A 39 3.71 -4.19 -19.10
C GLN A 39 2.44 -4.75 -19.74
N HIS A 40 2.07 -6.00 -19.42
CA HIS A 40 0.83 -6.60 -19.91
C HIS A 40 -0.40 -5.80 -19.50
N ILE A 41 -0.48 -5.37 -18.24
CA ILE A 41 -1.58 -4.53 -17.75
C ILE A 41 -1.64 -3.22 -18.53
N PHE A 42 -0.49 -2.57 -18.72
CA PHE A 42 -0.41 -1.29 -19.43
C PHE A 42 -0.89 -1.40 -20.88
N ASP A 43 -0.48 -2.46 -21.58
CA ASP A 43 -0.80 -2.65 -23.00
C ASP A 43 -2.25 -3.10 -23.24
N THR A 44 -2.86 -3.82 -22.29
CA THR A 44 -4.13 -4.52 -22.53
C THR A 44 -5.29 -4.06 -21.64
N GLY A 45 -5.00 -3.41 -20.52
CA GLY A 45 -5.99 -3.18 -19.46
C GLY A 45 -6.46 -4.46 -18.76
N CYS A 46 -5.80 -5.60 -18.98
CA CYS A 46 -6.08 -6.86 -18.32
C CYS A 46 -5.11 -7.09 -17.15
N VAL A 47 -5.64 -7.44 -15.98
CA VAL A 47 -4.87 -7.75 -14.78
C VAL A 47 -4.82 -9.26 -14.58
N PRO A 48 -3.67 -9.92 -14.84
CA PRO A 48 -3.49 -11.32 -14.50
C PRO A 48 -3.70 -11.51 -13.00
N THR A 49 -4.60 -12.42 -12.65
CA THR A 49 -5.11 -12.61 -11.29
C THR A 49 -5.09 -14.10 -10.97
N ARG A 50 -4.35 -14.45 -9.93
CA ARG A 50 -4.33 -15.77 -9.30
C ARG A 50 -5.42 -15.83 -8.23
N ASP A 51 -5.90 -17.04 -7.95
CA ASP A 51 -6.78 -17.24 -6.79
C ASP A 51 -5.95 -17.17 -5.50
N GLY A 52 -6.42 -16.35 -4.56
CA GLY A 52 -5.73 -16.10 -3.29
C GLY A 52 -5.94 -14.68 -2.78
N LEU A 53 -5.64 -14.46 -1.50
CA LEU A 53 -5.86 -13.17 -0.83
C LEU A 53 -5.04 -12.04 -1.46
N HIS A 54 -3.79 -12.31 -1.85
CA HIS A 54 -2.89 -11.33 -2.45
C HIS A 54 -3.50 -10.61 -3.66
N ASP A 55 -3.87 -11.37 -4.69
CA ASP A 55 -4.40 -10.82 -5.94
C ASP A 55 -5.87 -10.37 -5.77
N PHE A 56 -6.62 -10.97 -4.82
CA PHE A 56 -7.93 -10.46 -4.44
C PHE A 56 -7.85 -9.05 -3.85
N PHE A 57 -6.94 -8.80 -2.91
CA PHE A 57 -6.70 -7.46 -2.37
C PHE A 57 -6.15 -6.51 -3.43
N ASN A 58 -5.27 -6.96 -4.32
CA ASN A 58 -4.82 -6.15 -5.45
C ASN A 58 -5.99 -5.69 -6.32
N GLY A 59 -6.95 -6.59 -6.59
CA GLY A 59 -8.18 -6.27 -7.31
C GLY A 59 -9.06 -5.25 -6.58
N LEU A 60 -9.21 -5.38 -5.27
CA LEU A 60 -9.90 -4.37 -4.46
C LEU A 60 -9.20 -3.00 -4.50
N CYS A 61 -7.87 -2.98 -4.54
CA CYS A 61 -7.12 -1.72 -4.70
C CYS A 61 -7.37 -1.09 -6.07
N TRP A 62 -7.46 -1.87 -7.16
CA TRP A 62 -7.84 -1.37 -8.49
C TRP A 62 -9.26 -0.77 -8.53
N MET A 63 -10.20 -1.28 -7.72
CA MET A 63 -11.55 -0.73 -7.61
C MET A 63 -11.60 0.51 -6.74
N ARG A 64 -10.86 0.53 -5.62
CA ARG A 64 -10.95 1.58 -4.61
C ARG A 64 -10.06 2.78 -4.91
N PHE A 65 -8.94 2.56 -5.60
CA PHE A 65 -7.93 3.56 -5.95
C PHE A 65 -7.56 3.48 -7.44
N PRO A 66 -8.54 3.60 -8.35
CA PRO A 66 -8.33 3.42 -9.78
C PRO A 66 -7.29 4.38 -10.36
N ALA A 67 -7.26 5.65 -9.93
CA ALA A 67 -6.32 6.63 -10.46
C ALA A 67 -4.89 6.31 -10.02
N THR A 68 -4.69 6.00 -8.73
CA THR A 68 -3.39 5.64 -8.17
C THR A 68 -2.83 4.37 -8.80
N LYS A 69 -3.65 3.31 -8.90
CA LYS A 69 -3.21 2.04 -9.52
C LYS A 69 -2.87 2.21 -11.01
N THR A 70 -3.66 2.99 -11.74
CA THR A 70 -3.35 3.33 -13.14
C THR A 70 -2.04 4.09 -13.24
N ARG A 71 -1.82 5.10 -12.39
CA ARG A 71 -0.57 5.87 -12.37
C ARG A 71 0.65 5.00 -12.06
N LEU A 72 0.57 4.12 -11.06
CA LEU A 72 1.64 3.19 -10.71
C LEU A 72 1.98 2.27 -11.88
N ASN A 73 0.97 1.75 -12.57
CA ASN A 73 1.17 0.91 -13.74
C ASN A 73 1.84 1.65 -14.90
N GLN A 74 1.40 2.88 -15.20
CA GLN A 74 2.04 3.76 -16.20
C GLN A 74 3.51 4.03 -15.87
N LEU A 75 3.82 4.31 -14.60
CA LEU A 75 5.19 4.55 -14.14
C LEU A 75 6.04 3.28 -14.26
N GLN A 76 5.52 2.10 -13.90
CA GLN A 76 6.23 0.83 -14.08
C GLN A 76 6.51 0.55 -15.56
N ALA A 77 5.53 0.71 -16.44
CA ALA A 77 5.69 0.50 -17.89
C ALA A 77 6.72 1.47 -18.49
N ALA A 78 6.68 2.75 -18.10
CA ALA A 78 7.66 3.74 -18.55
C ALA A 78 9.10 3.38 -18.10
N GLN A 79 9.27 2.86 -16.88
CA GLN A 79 10.57 2.40 -16.40
C GLN A 79 11.04 1.14 -17.14
N ILE A 80 10.14 0.19 -17.44
CA ILE A 80 10.46 -1.00 -18.25
C ILE A 80 10.88 -0.58 -19.66
N ALA A 81 10.18 0.36 -20.30
CA ALA A 81 10.54 0.86 -21.62
C ALA A 81 11.91 1.56 -21.61
N HIS A 82 12.26 2.26 -20.52
CA HIS A 82 13.54 2.96 -20.40
C HIS A 82 14.72 2.03 -20.11
N SER A 83 14.60 1.13 -19.14
CA SER A 83 15.73 0.30 -18.66
C SER A 83 15.72 -1.13 -19.16
N GLY A 84 14.63 -1.56 -19.82
CA GLY A 84 14.34 -2.97 -20.04
C GLY A 84 14.02 -3.71 -18.73
N ILE A 85 13.79 -5.03 -18.87
CA ILE A 85 13.63 -5.94 -17.73
C ILE A 85 15.02 -6.40 -17.30
N GLN A 86 15.51 -5.89 -16.16
CA GLN A 86 16.79 -6.25 -15.58
C GLN A 86 16.63 -7.31 -14.47
N PRO A 87 17.67 -8.13 -14.17
CA PRO A 87 17.63 -9.08 -13.06
C PRO A 87 17.38 -8.43 -11.69
N VAL A 88 17.85 -7.18 -11.53
CA VAL A 88 17.64 -6.37 -10.32
C VAL A 88 16.86 -5.13 -10.71
N ARG A 89 15.79 -4.83 -9.95
CA ARG A 89 14.99 -3.61 -10.14
C ARG A 89 15.83 -2.38 -9.81
N GLY A 90 15.76 -1.37 -10.69
CA GLY A 90 16.28 -0.04 -10.39
C GLY A 90 15.49 0.64 -9.25
N PRO A 91 16.03 1.72 -8.65
CA PRO A 91 15.43 2.37 -7.48
C PRO A 91 13.97 2.78 -7.66
N ALA A 92 13.60 3.33 -8.82
CA ALA A 92 12.23 3.73 -9.11
C ALA A 92 11.26 2.54 -9.12
N ARG A 93 11.62 1.44 -9.80
CA ARG A 93 10.78 0.21 -9.84
C ARG A 93 10.69 -0.46 -8.48
N ASP A 94 11.76 -0.42 -7.68
CA ASP A 94 11.74 -0.89 -6.31
C ASP A 94 10.79 -0.05 -5.44
N GLY A 95 10.89 1.28 -5.51
CA GLY A 95 9.98 2.20 -4.83
C GLY A 95 8.51 2.03 -5.24
N LEU A 96 8.24 1.88 -6.54
CA LEU A 96 6.91 1.60 -7.09
C LEU A 96 6.34 0.28 -6.56
N THR A 97 7.16 -0.76 -6.49
CA THR A 97 6.74 -2.07 -5.95
C THR A 97 6.42 -1.95 -4.46
N VAL A 98 7.32 -1.35 -3.68
CA VAL A 98 7.13 -1.16 -2.24
C VAL A 98 5.86 -0.35 -1.96
N PHE A 99 5.58 0.66 -2.77
CA PHE A 99 4.36 1.44 -2.71
C PHE A 99 3.13 0.55 -2.94
N ASP A 100 3.12 -0.21 -4.04
CA ASP A 100 1.97 -1.04 -4.42
C ASP A 100 1.68 -2.18 -3.45
N GLU A 101 2.72 -2.78 -2.88
CA GLU A 101 2.60 -3.92 -1.97
C GLU A 101 2.29 -3.50 -0.53
N ASN A 102 2.84 -2.39 -0.04
CA ASN A 102 2.95 -2.17 1.40
C ASN A 102 2.69 -0.72 1.86
N ALA A 103 2.17 0.15 0.99
CA ALA A 103 1.90 1.53 1.38
C ALA A 103 0.66 1.71 2.26
N ALA A 104 0.67 2.80 3.03
CA ALA A 104 -0.50 3.39 3.64
C ALA A 104 -0.46 4.92 3.46
N PHE A 105 -1.61 5.56 3.33
CA PHE A 105 -1.73 7.01 3.16
C PHE A 105 -2.12 7.65 4.48
N LEU A 106 -1.42 8.71 4.87
CA LEU A 106 -1.66 9.40 6.13
C LEU A 106 -1.90 10.90 5.89
N GLN A 107 -3.09 11.37 6.25
CA GLN A 107 -3.37 12.79 6.51
C GLN A 107 -3.39 12.95 8.03
N ALA A 108 -2.51 13.78 8.58
CA ALA A 108 -2.38 13.94 10.03
C ALA A 108 -1.78 15.31 10.38
N PRO A 109 -2.00 15.80 11.61
CA PRO A 109 -1.29 16.96 12.14
C PRO A 109 0.23 16.82 11.99
N ASP A 110 0.93 17.93 11.71
CA ASP A 110 2.39 17.96 11.54
C ASP A 110 3.12 17.31 12.72
N ALA A 111 2.66 17.58 13.93
CA ALA A 111 3.26 17.05 15.15
C ALA A 111 3.29 15.51 15.20
N LEU A 112 2.28 14.83 14.62
CA LEU A 112 2.23 13.36 14.54
C LEU A 112 3.08 12.85 13.38
N TRP A 113 3.05 13.52 12.23
CA TRP A 113 3.87 13.19 11.07
C TRP A 113 5.38 13.27 11.40
N ASP A 114 5.80 14.36 12.04
CA ASP A 114 7.19 14.60 12.40
C ASP A 114 7.70 13.55 13.39
N ALA A 115 6.87 13.18 14.38
CA ALA A 115 7.19 12.12 15.33
C ALA A 115 7.33 10.75 14.63
N LEU A 116 6.48 10.47 13.63
CA LEU A 116 6.52 9.25 12.83
C LEU A 116 7.79 9.18 11.98
N CYS A 117 8.16 10.28 11.31
CA CYS A 117 9.41 10.39 10.56
C CYS A 117 10.64 10.21 11.46
N ALA A 118 10.60 10.77 12.67
CA ALA A 118 11.65 10.63 13.67
C ALA A 118 11.68 9.25 14.35
N LYS A 119 10.70 8.36 14.08
CA LYS A 119 10.53 7.06 14.76
C LYS A 119 10.47 7.19 16.29
N ASP A 120 9.92 8.29 16.79
CA ASP A 120 9.71 8.51 18.21
C ASP A 120 8.43 7.79 18.66
N TRP A 121 8.51 6.48 18.86
CA TRP A 121 7.33 5.63 19.08
C TRP A 121 6.55 6.01 20.34
N ARG A 122 7.24 6.46 21.40
CA ARG A 122 6.55 6.94 22.61
C ARG A 122 5.77 8.20 22.30
N ARG A 123 6.33 9.12 21.53
CA ARG A 123 5.59 10.32 21.10
C ARG A 123 4.42 9.97 20.19
N VAL A 124 4.65 9.16 19.15
CA VAL A 124 3.64 8.77 18.15
C VAL A 124 2.44 8.06 18.78
N PHE A 125 2.66 7.12 19.70
CA PHE A 125 1.58 6.22 20.17
C PHE A 125 1.11 6.47 21.61
N VAL A 126 1.92 7.16 22.42
CA VAL A 126 1.62 7.42 23.84
C VAL A 126 1.38 8.91 24.08
N ALA A 127 2.38 9.77 23.85
CA ALA A 127 2.26 11.20 24.18
C ALA A 127 1.28 11.96 23.28
N GLN A 128 1.19 11.57 22.01
CA GLN A 128 0.28 12.18 21.02
C GLN A 128 -0.85 11.22 20.62
N ARG A 129 -1.23 10.30 21.52
CA ARG A 129 -2.26 9.30 21.24
C ARG A 129 -3.57 9.93 20.75
N ASP A 130 -3.97 11.06 21.32
CA ASP A 130 -5.21 11.75 20.97
C ASP A 130 -5.20 12.37 19.56
N LEU A 131 -4.02 12.73 19.02
CA LEU A 131 -3.90 13.26 17.66
C LEU A 131 -4.28 12.23 16.59
N TRP A 132 -4.33 10.93 16.93
CA TRP A 132 -4.84 9.91 16.03
C TRP A 132 -6.34 10.03 15.76
N GLN A 133 -7.10 10.74 16.61
CA GLN A 133 -8.51 11.06 16.33
C GLN A 133 -8.66 12.07 15.19
N GLU A 134 -7.62 12.86 14.93
CA GLU A 134 -7.54 13.83 13.82
C GLU A 134 -6.81 13.24 12.60
N ALA A 135 -6.23 12.04 12.73
CA ALA A 135 -5.50 11.39 11.67
C ALA A 135 -6.42 10.52 10.80
N TYR A 136 -6.25 10.61 9.49
CA TYR A 136 -6.87 9.73 8.51
C TYR A 136 -5.81 8.82 7.90
N LEU A 137 -5.82 7.55 8.32
CA LEU A 137 -4.93 6.51 7.84
C LEU A 137 -5.70 5.53 6.95
N VAL A 138 -5.25 5.38 5.70
CA VAL A 138 -5.83 4.46 4.73
C VAL A 138 -4.79 3.44 4.30
N LEU A 139 -5.13 2.15 4.40
CA LEU A 139 -4.26 1.10 3.90
C LEU A 139 -4.46 0.91 2.39
N PHE A 140 -3.37 0.88 1.65
CA PHE A 140 -3.37 0.73 0.18
C PHE A 140 -2.64 -0.53 -0.27
N GLY A 141 -1.51 -0.86 0.36
CA GLY A 141 -0.68 -1.99 -0.05
C GLY A 141 -1.41 -3.32 0.03
N HIS A 142 -1.56 -4.02 -1.09
CA HIS A 142 -2.34 -5.26 -1.13
C HIS A 142 -1.67 -6.40 -0.35
N ALA A 143 -0.33 -6.48 -0.35
CA ALA A 143 0.41 -7.43 0.48
C ALA A 143 0.37 -7.06 1.97
N LEU A 144 0.24 -5.78 2.31
CA LEU A 144 0.00 -5.33 3.68
C LEU A 144 -1.37 -5.80 4.17
N LEU A 145 -2.42 -5.61 3.36
CA LEU A 145 -3.78 -6.07 3.66
C LEU A 145 -3.83 -7.59 3.85
N GLU A 146 -3.16 -8.36 2.98
CA GLU A 146 -3.03 -9.81 3.12
C GLU A 146 -2.40 -10.21 4.46
N LYS A 147 -1.29 -9.59 4.86
CA LYS A 147 -0.62 -9.85 6.14
C LYS A 147 -1.52 -9.57 7.34
N LEU A 148 -2.46 -8.62 7.21
CA LEU A 148 -3.38 -8.24 8.30
C LEU A 148 -4.56 -9.20 8.47
N VAL A 149 -4.77 -10.15 7.56
CA VAL A 149 -5.74 -11.24 7.77
C VAL A 149 -5.33 -12.13 8.94
N CYS A 150 -4.01 -12.37 9.10
CA CYS A 150 -3.42 -13.04 10.25
C CYS A 150 -2.42 -12.10 10.95
N PRO A 151 -2.90 -11.12 11.72
CA PRO A 151 -2.08 -10.02 12.20
C PRO A 151 -0.98 -10.49 13.16
N ARG A 152 0.22 -9.92 13.00
CA ARG A 152 1.36 -10.10 13.90
C ARG A 152 2.00 -8.77 14.23
N LYS A 153 2.51 -8.62 15.45
CA LYS A 153 3.06 -7.37 16.01
C LYS A 153 4.03 -6.62 15.07
N PRO A 154 4.97 -7.28 14.36
CA PRO A 154 5.96 -6.57 13.55
C PRO A 154 5.47 -6.10 12.16
N ILE A 155 4.19 -6.23 11.81
CA ILE A 155 3.69 -5.72 10.52
C ILE A 155 3.88 -4.21 10.47
N THR A 156 4.64 -3.76 9.47
CA THR A 156 5.01 -2.35 9.29
C THR A 156 4.59 -1.88 7.91
N ALA A 157 3.88 -0.77 7.83
CA ALA A 157 3.52 -0.10 6.58
C ALA A 157 4.60 0.91 6.15
N HIS A 158 4.68 1.16 4.84
CA HIS A 158 5.42 2.28 4.28
C HIS A 158 4.45 3.46 4.11
N VAL A 159 4.49 4.40 5.05
CA VAL A 159 3.52 5.50 5.09
C VAL A 159 3.94 6.61 4.14
N TYR A 160 3.02 6.97 3.27
CA TYR A 160 3.11 8.11 2.38
C TYR A 160 2.24 9.25 2.90
N ARG A 161 2.81 10.46 3.03
CA ARG A 161 2.05 11.62 3.49
C ARG A 161 1.10 12.10 2.41
N ALA A 162 -0.18 12.19 2.73
CA ALA A 162 -1.22 12.70 1.85
C ALA A 162 -1.57 14.15 2.22
N GLN A 163 -1.88 14.97 1.22
CA GLN A 163 -2.41 16.33 1.41
C GLN A 163 -3.67 16.55 0.56
N ALA A 164 -4.54 15.54 0.51
CA ALA A 164 -5.81 15.63 -0.19
C ALA A 164 -6.73 16.67 0.47
N ALA A 165 -7.62 17.27 -0.32
CA ALA A 165 -8.52 18.32 0.13
C ALA A 165 -9.51 17.84 1.22
N THR A 166 -9.90 16.57 1.16
CA THR A 166 -10.77 15.94 2.15
C THR A 166 -10.27 14.51 2.46
N ASN A 167 -10.96 13.83 3.39
CA ASN A 167 -10.72 12.42 3.71
C ASN A 167 -11.57 11.47 2.84
N LEU A 168 -12.23 11.96 1.79
CA LEU A 168 -12.92 11.09 0.83
C LEU A 168 -11.89 10.30 0.03
N ILE A 169 -12.10 8.99 -0.12
CA ILE A 169 -11.15 8.14 -0.84
C ILE A 169 -10.92 8.60 -2.29
N ALA A 170 -11.94 9.15 -2.96
CA ALA A 170 -11.78 9.68 -4.31
C ALA A 170 -10.78 10.86 -4.37
N ASP A 171 -10.81 11.75 -3.37
CA ASP A 171 -9.89 12.89 -3.29
C ASP A 171 -8.47 12.43 -2.96
N VAL A 172 -8.35 11.45 -2.06
CA VAL A 172 -7.05 10.82 -1.73
C VAL A 172 -6.47 10.11 -2.95
N ASP A 173 -7.27 9.33 -3.68
CA ASP A 173 -6.85 8.63 -4.89
C ASP A 173 -6.40 9.60 -5.99
N ALA A 174 -7.17 10.66 -6.24
CA ALA A 174 -6.81 11.69 -7.22
C ALA A 174 -5.51 12.43 -6.84
N TRP A 175 -5.37 12.80 -5.56
CA TRP A 175 -4.17 13.47 -5.07
C TRP A 175 -2.93 12.57 -5.19
N MET A 176 -3.05 11.30 -4.79
CA MET A 176 -1.96 10.33 -4.92
C MET A 176 -1.54 10.16 -6.37
N ALA A 177 -2.50 9.94 -7.28
CA ALA A 177 -2.20 9.81 -8.70
C ALA A 177 -1.47 11.02 -9.29
N ALA A 178 -1.80 12.24 -8.83
CA ALA A 178 -1.15 13.47 -9.28
C ALA A 178 0.26 13.67 -8.71
N ASP A 179 0.48 13.28 -7.45
CA ASP A 179 1.73 13.52 -6.72
C ASP A 179 2.82 12.46 -7.01
N LEU A 180 2.42 11.29 -7.51
CA LEU A 180 3.34 10.19 -7.80
C LEU A 180 4.19 10.40 -9.06
N SER A 181 5.51 10.27 -8.88
CA SER A 181 6.52 10.22 -9.96
C SER A 181 7.56 9.12 -9.70
N ALA A 182 8.27 8.71 -10.76
CA ALA A 182 9.33 7.71 -10.66
C ALA A 182 10.52 8.23 -9.82
N GLU A 183 10.87 9.50 -9.99
CA GLU A 183 11.96 10.18 -9.27
C GLU A 183 11.64 10.26 -7.78
N LYS A 184 10.40 10.65 -7.44
CA LYS A 184 9.95 10.74 -6.05
C LYS A 184 9.96 9.39 -5.38
N LEU A 185 9.49 8.33 -6.06
CA LEU A 185 9.50 6.98 -5.48
C LEU A 185 10.90 6.35 -5.44
N ALA A 186 11.81 6.74 -6.33
CA ALA A 186 13.21 6.30 -6.28
C ALA A 186 13.91 6.72 -4.98
N SER A 187 13.53 7.86 -4.39
CA SER A 187 14.06 8.30 -3.10
C SER A 187 13.39 7.64 -1.88
N LYS A 188 12.40 6.77 -2.10
CA LYS A 188 11.64 6.05 -1.04
C LYS A 188 11.14 6.99 0.07
N PRO A 189 10.19 7.90 -0.23
CA PRO A 189 9.75 8.97 0.66
C PRO A 189 8.76 8.45 1.72
N PHE A 190 9.09 7.33 2.37
CA PHE A 190 8.22 6.61 3.26
C PHE A 190 8.64 6.80 4.72
N ALA A 191 7.69 7.19 5.56
CA ALA A 191 7.80 6.91 6.99
C ALA A 191 7.45 5.43 7.25
N HIS A 192 7.82 4.90 8.42
CA HIS A 192 7.56 3.50 8.75
C HIS A 192 6.59 3.45 9.92
N LEU A 193 5.53 2.66 9.81
CA LEU A 193 4.50 2.57 10.83
C LEU A 193 4.22 1.12 11.22
N PRO A 194 4.57 0.68 12.44
CA PRO A 194 4.07 -0.58 13.00
C PRO A 194 2.55 -0.50 13.12
N VAL A 195 1.83 -1.21 12.25
CA VAL A 195 0.39 -0.97 12.01
C VAL A 195 -0.46 -1.31 13.24
N LEU A 196 -0.08 -2.36 13.98
CA LEU A 196 -0.77 -2.73 15.22
C LEU A 196 -0.47 -1.76 16.38
N GLY A 197 0.42 -0.78 16.19
CA GLY A 197 0.62 0.31 17.13
C GLY A 197 -0.41 1.43 17.01
N VAL A 198 -1.15 1.51 15.89
CA VAL A 198 -2.14 2.58 15.67
C VAL A 198 -3.25 2.50 16.74
N PRO A 199 -3.50 3.57 17.51
CA PRO A 199 -4.49 3.56 18.57
C PRO A 199 -5.87 3.06 18.09
N GLY A 200 -6.44 2.11 18.84
CA GLY A 200 -7.76 1.54 18.54
C GLY A 200 -7.76 0.40 17.51
N TRP A 201 -6.63 0.11 16.84
CA TRP A 201 -6.56 -0.96 15.83
C TRP A 201 -6.20 -2.33 16.42
N TRP A 202 -5.61 -2.38 17.62
CA TRP A 202 -5.22 -3.63 18.27
C TRP A 202 -5.43 -3.53 19.77
N SER A 203 -6.08 -4.53 20.37
CA SER A 203 -6.40 -4.53 21.80
C SER A 203 -5.15 -4.41 22.69
N GLY A 204 -4.05 -5.08 22.31
CA GLY A 204 -2.80 -5.05 23.07
C GLY A 204 -2.16 -3.66 23.15
N ASN A 205 -2.48 -2.74 22.24
CA ASN A 205 -1.87 -1.41 22.19
C ASN A 205 -2.54 -0.37 23.12
N THR A 206 -3.53 -0.82 23.90
CA THR A 206 -4.15 -0.05 25.00
C THR A 206 -3.21 0.08 26.19
N ASP A 207 -2.33 -0.89 26.40
CA ASP A 207 -1.23 -0.81 27.36
C ASP A 207 -0.01 -0.12 26.72
N SER A 208 0.53 0.91 27.39
CA SER A 208 1.74 1.60 26.96
C SER A 208 2.97 0.68 26.85
N ALA A 209 3.03 -0.42 27.64
CA ALA A 209 4.11 -1.38 27.58
C ALA A 209 4.18 -2.13 26.24
N PHE A 210 3.09 -2.12 25.45
CA PHE A 210 3.08 -2.68 24.09
C PHE A 210 4.18 -2.08 23.21
N TYR A 211 4.44 -0.78 23.38
CA TYR A 211 5.40 0.00 22.59
C TYR A 211 6.85 -0.13 23.07
N ASP A 212 7.09 -0.78 24.22
CA ASP A 212 8.43 -0.96 24.78
C ASP A 212 9.20 -2.15 24.16
N ASP A 213 8.58 -2.88 23.22
CA ASP A 213 9.20 -4.01 22.52
C ASP A 213 10.20 -3.53 21.45
N PRO A 214 11.51 -3.67 21.70
CA PRO A 214 12.54 -3.12 20.82
C PRO A 214 12.70 -3.93 19.54
N SER A 215 12.09 -5.12 19.42
CA SER A 215 12.13 -5.90 18.17
C SER A 215 11.24 -5.28 17.10
N VAL A 216 10.20 -4.54 17.51
CA VAL A 216 9.20 -3.86 16.66
C VAL A 216 9.42 -2.35 16.68
N PHE A 217 9.43 -1.73 17.86
CA PHE A 217 9.50 -0.29 18.06
C PHE A 217 10.95 0.15 18.23
N ARG A 218 11.74 -0.03 17.16
CA ARG A 218 13.18 0.26 17.15
C ARG A 218 13.42 1.77 17.10
N ALA A 219 14.20 2.29 18.04
CA ALA A 219 14.71 3.66 17.97
C ALA A 219 15.49 3.88 16.66
N PRO A 220 15.57 5.12 16.14
CA PRO A 220 16.51 5.47 15.07
C PRO A 220 17.90 4.96 15.41
N ARG A 221 18.63 4.46 14.42
CA ARG A 221 20.07 4.28 14.59
C ARG A 221 20.68 5.67 14.81
N ALA A 222 21.43 5.84 15.90
CA ALA A 222 22.24 7.04 16.08
C ALA A 222 23.14 7.18 14.84
N VAL A 223 23.11 8.35 14.21
CA VAL A 223 24.07 8.69 13.18
C VAL A 223 25.40 8.89 13.91
N ALA A 224 26.33 7.98 13.69
CA ALA A 224 27.71 8.13 14.17
C ALA A 224 28.42 9.19 13.36
#